data_AF-A0A3N5SZT3-F1
#
_entry.id   AF-A0A3N5SZT3-F1
#
_cell.length_a   1.000
_cell.length_b   1.000
_cell.length_c   1.000
_cell.angle_alpha   90.00
_cell.angle_beta   90.00
_cell.angle_gamma   90.00
#
_symmetry.space_group_name_H-M   'P 1'
#
loop_
_entity.id
_entity.type
_entity.pdbx_description
1 polymer ?
#
loop_
_entity_poly.entity_id
_entity_poly.type
_entity_poly.pdbx_seq_one_letter_code
_entity_poly.pdbx_strand_id
1 'polypeptide(L)' 'GRIFGLMPHPEAFLVPQNHPRWTREKIDCAQGLQVFENGVSYIRTNVI' A
#
# COMPACT_ATOMS: atom_id res chain seq x y z
N GLY A 1 -15.37 8.37 -2.49
CA GLY A 1 -15.12 9.35 -1.41
C GLY A 1 -13.69 9.86 -1.51
N ARG A 2 -13.40 11.08 -1.04
CA ARG A 2 -12.04 11.68 -1.12
C ARG A 2 -11.19 11.46 0.14
N ILE A 3 -11.82 11.03 1.23
CA ILE A 3 -11.16 10.75 2.51
C ILE A 3 -11.43 9.28 2.83
N PHE A 4 -10.38 8.57 3.20
CA PHE A 4 -10.42 7.15 3.56
C PHE A 4 -9.70 6.97 4.90
N GLY A 5 -10.43 6.48 5.90
CA GLY A 5 -9.89 6.19 7.22
C GLY A 5 -9.66 4.68 7.37
N LEU A 6 -8.48 4.32 7.87
CA LEU A 6 -8.09 2.94 8.12
C LEU A 6 -7.60 2.78 9.56
N MET A 7 -7.97 1.67 10.18
CA MET A 7 -7.38 1.19 11.42
C MET A 7 -6.12 0.33 11.16
N PRO A 8 -6.04 -0.49 10.09
CA PRO A 8 -4.78 -1.11 9.69
C PRO A 8 -3.72 -0.06 9.36
N HIS A 9 -2.44 -0.41 9.55
CA HIS A 9 -1.28 0.45 9.29
C HIS A 9 -0.62 0.05 7.95
N PRO A 10 -1.14 0.48 6.78
CA PRO A 10 -0.57 0.13 5.47
C PRO A 10 0.86 0.64 5.29
N GLU A 11 1.26 1.72 5.94
CA GLU A 11 2.63 2.23 5.97
C GLU A 11 3.65 1.23 6.55
N ALA A 12 3.19 0.28 7.36
CA ALA A 12 4.06 -0.77 7.87
C ALA A 12 4.39 -1.84 6.80
N PHE A 13 3.68 -1.88 5.67
CA PHE A 13 3.80 -2.93 4.64
C PHE A 13 4.17 -2.37 3.27
N LEU A 14 5.18 -1.48 3.22
CA LEU A 14 5.65 -0.84 1.99
C LEU A 14 6.68 -1.67 1.21
N VAL A 15 7.30 -2.66 1.85
CA VAL A 15 8.26 -3.58 1.21
C VAL A 15 7.92 -5.03 1.55
N PRO A 16 8.22 -6.00 0.66
CA PRO A 16 7.91 -7.41 0.90
C PRO A 16 8.48 -7.97 2.21
N GLN A 17 9.64 -7.47 2.65
CA GLN A 17 10.35 -7.88 3.86
C GLN A 17 9.62 -7.48 5.15
N ASN A 18 8.70 -6.51 5.10
CA ASN A 18 7.92 -6.12 6.28
C ASN A 18 6.81 -7.12 6.58
N HIS A 19 6.48 -8.02 5.64
CA HIS A 19 5.49 -9.06 5.88
C HIS A 19 6.02 -10.07 6.92
N PRO A 20 5.30 -10.39 8.00
CA PRO A 20 5.78 -11.29 9.06
C PRO A 20 6.26 -12.67 8.58
N ARG A 21 5.77 -13.13 7.43
CA ARG A 21 6.14 -14.42 6.82
C ARG A 21 7.14 -14.28 5.66
N TRP A 22 7.78 -13.13 5.47
CA TRP A 22 8.67 -12.85 4.32
C TRP A 22 9.84 -13.84 4.17
N THR A 23 10.29 -14.45 5.27
CA THR A 23 11.35 -15.48 5.25
C THR A 23 10.85 -16.87 4.86
N ARG A 24 9.53 -17.10 4.91
CA ARG A 24 8.89 -18.40 4.71
C ARG A 24 8.10 -18.47 3.41
N GLU A 25 7.74 -17.31 2.85
CA GLU A 25 6.91 -17.18 1.66
C GLU A 25 7.52 -16.16 0.71
N LYS A 26 7.39 -16.43 -0.59
CA LYS A 26 7.71 -15.45 -1.62
C LYS A 26 6.59 -14.40 -1.64
N ILE A 27 6.88 -13.23 -1.09
CA ILE A 27 5.96 -12.09 -1.11
C ILE A 27 6.27 -11.27 -2.35
N ASP A 28 5.40 -11.37 -3.36
CA ASP A 28 5.62 -10.71 -4.65
C ASP A 28 5.27 -9.20 -4.63
N CYS A 29 4.39 -8.77 -3.71
CA CYS A 29 3.96 -7.37 -3.65
C CYS A 29 3.76 -6.87 -2.21
N ALA A 30 4.16 -5.62 -1.99
CA ALA A 30 3.93 -4.90 -0.75
C ALA A 30 2.49 -4.37 -0.69
N GLN A 31 1.63 -5.04 0.09
CA GLN A 31 0.19 -4.74 0.13
C GLN A 31 -0.13 -3.32 0.59
N GLY A 32 0.70 -2.74 1.45
CA GLY A 32 0.52 -1.37 1.93
C GLY A 32 0.78 -0.32 0.86
N LEU A 33 1.73 -0.60 -0.05
CA LEU A 33 2.14 0.34 -1.10
C LEU A 33 1.01 0.64 -2.08
N GLN A 34 0.18 -0.35 -2.40
CA GLN A 34 -0.93 -0.22 -3.35
C GLN A 34 -1.93 0.88 -2.96
N VAL A 35 -2.17 1.09 -1.66
CA VAL A 35 -3.07 2.15 -1.18
C VAL A 35 -2.54 3.53 -1.58
N PHE A 36 -1.24 3.75 -1.45
CA PHE A 36 -0.59 5.00 -1.80
C PHE A 36 -0.49 5.19 -3.32
N GLU A 37 -0.15 4.13 -4.06
CA GLU A 37 -0.11 4.17 -5.54
C GLU A 37 -1.48 4.55 -6.12
N ASN A 38 -2.56 3.99 -5.59
CA ASN A 38 -3.92 4.34 -6.00
C ASN A 38 -4.22 5.82 -5.73
N GLY A 39 -3.81 6.35 -4.57
CA GLY A 39 -3.98 7.77 -4.23
C GLY A 39 -3.22 8.69 -5.18
N VAL A 40 -1.95 8.37 -5.46
CA VAL A 40 -1.12 9.14 -6.39
C VAL A 40 -1.67 9.08 -7.81
N SER A 41 -2.04 7.89 -8.29
CA SER A 41 -2.63 7.71 -9.62
C SER A 41 -3.93 8.51 -9.77
N TYR A 42 -4.79 8.50 -8.74
CA TYR A 42 -6.03 9.26 -8.76
C TYR A 42 -5.76 10.77 -8.92
N ILE A 43 -4.80 11.31 -8.15
CA ILE A 43 -4.42 12.73 -8.24
C ILE A 43 -3.87 13.05 -9.64
N ARG A 44 -2.98 12.21 -10.18
CA ARG A 44 -2.39 12.39 -11.52
C ARG A 44 -3.39 12.33 -12.67
N THR A 45 -4.50 11.60 -12.50
CA THR A 45 -5.50 11.42 -13.57
C THR A 45 -6.67 12.39 -13.45
N ASN A 46 -7.00 12.86 -12.24
CA ASN A 46 -8.27 13.57 -11.98
C ASN A 46 -8.11 14.95 -11.33
N VAL A 47 -6.91 15.34 -10.90
CA VAL A 47 -6.69 16.60 -10.16
C VAL A 47 -5.65 17.48 -10.83
N ILE A 48 -4.51 16.88 -11.19
CA ILE A 48 -3.47 17.51 -12.02
C ILE A 48 -3.79 17.19 -13.48
#